data_AF-A0A357NHN8-F1
#
_entry.id   AF-A0A357NHN8-F1
#
_cell.length_a   1.000
_cell.length_b   1.000
_cell.length_c   1.000
_cell.angle_alpha   90.00
_cell.angle_beta   90.00
_cell.angle_gamma   90.00
#
_symmetry.space_group_name_H-M   'P 1'
#
loop_
_entity.id
_entity.type
_entity.pdbx_description
1 polymer ?
#
loop_
_entity_poly.entity_id
_entity_poly.type
_entity_poly.pdbx_seq_one_letter_code
_entity_poly.pdbx_strand_id
1 'polypeptide(L)'
;MEKRIVEAYVGEYASGKSENAVNRAIALQRQGLQVTLADLDTVEPCYTLRPLKKDLEQLGLHVIAWETKETVGLGEAGCVIKGEMRWVLRRRGSIIM
;
A
#
# COMPACT_ATOMS: atom_id res chain seq x y z
N MET A 1 8.16 -7.29 -23.39
CA MET A 1 7.16 -6.68 -22.49
C MET A 1 7.59 -7.02 -21.08
N GLU A 2 7.91 -6.06 -20.22
CA GLU A 2 8.19 -6.36 -18.82
C GLU A 2 6.98 -7.06 -18.19
N LYS A 3 7.23 -8.12 -17.42
CA LYS A 3 6.18 -8.93 -16.81
C LYS A 3 5.50 -8.12 -15.71
N ARG A 4 4.22 -7.80 -15.90
CA ARG A 4 3.38 -7.17 -14.86
C ARG A 4 3.21 -8.13 -13.68
N ILE A 5 3.58 -7.70 -12.48
CA ILE A 5 3.42 -8.47 -11.24
C ILE A 5 2.22 -7.92 -10.47
N VAL A 6 1.35 -8.81 -10.00
CA VAL A 6 0.24 -8.46 -9.11
C VAL A 6 0.25 -9.47 -7.96
N GLU A 7 0.53 -9.00 -6.75
CA GLU A 7 0.64 -9.84 -5.55
C GLU A 7 -0.23 -9.25 -4.45
N ALA A 8 -0.96 -10.12 -3.74
CA ALA A 8 -1.77 -9.78 -2.58
C ALA A 8 -1.25 -10.56 -1.36
N TYR A 9 -0.99 -9.86 -0.26
CA TYR A 9 -0.45 -10.40 0.98
C TYR A 9 -1.59 -10.61 2.00
N VAL A 10 -2.04 -11.86 2.13
CA VAL A 10 -3.18 -12.26 2.98
C VAL A 10 -2.72 -13.18 4.12
N GLY A 11 -3.48 -13.23 5.21
CA GLY A 11 -3.15 -14.03 6.40
C GLY A 11 -3.55 -13.38 7.73
N GLU A 12 -3.24 -14.05 8.82
CA GLU A 12 -3.66 -13.70 10.18
C GLU A 12 -3.11 -12.37 10.70
N TYR A 13 -3.77 -11.81 11.71
CA TYR A 13 -3.28 -10.62 12.41
C TYR A 13 -1.86 -10.86 12.97
N ALA A 14 -1.01 -9.83 12.93
CA ALA A 14 0.40 -9.89 13.33
C ALA A 14 1.30 -10.90 12.58
N SER A 15 0.86 -11.48 11.44
CA SER A 15 1.68 -12.43 10.66
C SER A 15 2.75 -11.81 9.75
N GLY A 16 2.98 -10.49 9.82
CA GLY A 16 4.00 -9.79 9.04
C GLY A 16 3.65 -9.50 7.57
N LYS A 17 2.36 -9.47 7.20
CA LYS A 17 1.91 -9.23 5.81
C LYS A 17 2.37 -7.90 5.26
N SER A 18 2.11 -6.82 6.00
CA SER A 18 2.45 -5.45 5.61
C SER A 18 3.95 -5.27 5.43
N GLU A 19 4.76 -5.89 6.30
CA GLU A 19 6.22 -5.87 6.19
C GLU A 19 6.71 -6.58 4.93
N ASN A 20 6.16 -7.76 4.63
CA ASN A 20 6.51 -8.49 3.41
C ASN A 20 6.07 -7.72 2.15
N ALA A 21 4.87 -7.15 2.14
CA ALA A 21 4.36 -6.33 1.04
C ALA A 21 5.23 -5.10 0.78
N VAL A 22 5.61 -4.36 1.83
CA VAL A 22 6.50 -3.20 1.74
C VAL A 22 7.87 -3.60 1.19
N ASN A 23 8.52 -4.61 1.77
CA ASN A 23 9.83 -5.05 1.31
C ASN A 23 9.81 -5.56 -0.13
N ARG A 24 8.74 -6.27 -0.52
CA ARG A 24 8.54 -6.71 -1.90
C ARG A 24 8.41 -5.54 -2.86
N ALA A 25 7.59 -4.55 -2.52
CA ALA A 25 7.40 -3.35 -3.35
C ALA A 25 8.74 -2.62 -3.56
N ILE A 26 9.53 -2.44 -2.50
CA ILE A 26 10.86 -1.83 -2.56
C ILE A 26 11.81 -2.67 -3.44
N ALA A 27 11.80 -3.99 -3.30
CA ALA A 27 12.65 -4.88 -4.09
C ALA A 27 12.34 -4.80 -5.60
N LEU A 28 11.05 -4.77 -5.97
CA LEU A 28 10.62 -4.62 -7.36
C LEU A 28 10.96 -3.22 -7.90
N GLN A 29 10.79 -2.18 -7.10
CA GLN A 29 11.17 -0.81 -7.49
C GLN A 29 12.68 -0.69 -7.74
N ARG A 30 13.51 -1.33 -6.92
CA ARG A 30 14.97 -1.40 -7.11
C ARG A 30 15.40 -2.16 -8.37
N GLN A 31 14.52 -3.01 -8.92
CA GLN A 31 14.73 -3.67 -10.21
C GLN A 31 14.30 -2.79 -11.40
N GLY A 32 13.86 -1.55 -11.16
CA GLY A 32 13.45 -0.60 -12.19
C GLY A 32 11.97 -0.71 -12.60
N LEU A 33 11.20 -1.58 -11.95
CA LEU A 33 9.77 -1.74 -12.25
C LEU A 33 8.97 -0.59 -11.66
N GLN A 34 7.96 -0.09 -12.38
CA GLN A 34 6.98 0.83 -11.79
C GLN A 34 6.07 0.07 -10.82
N VAL A 35 6.08 0.43 -9.54
CA VAL A 35 5.33 -0.26 -8.50
C VAL A 35 4.28 0.66 -7.86
N THR A 36 3.04 0.17 -7.82
CA THR A 36 1.99 0.70 -6.95
C THR A 36 1.87 -0.19 -5.71
N LEU A 37 2.02 0.39 -4.53
CA LEU A 37 1.75 -0.27 -3.25
C LEU A 37 0.42 0.27 -2.71
N ALA A 38 -0.57 -0.59 -2.49
CA ALA A 38 -1.88 -0.20 -2.01
C ALA A 38 -2.17 -0.81 -0.64
N ASP A 39 -2.66 0.02 0.27
CA ASP A 39 -3.12 -0.44 1.57
C ASP A 39 -4.62 -0.72 1.50
N LEU A 40 -4.99 -1.99 1.69
CA LEU A 40 -6.39 -2.42 1.76
C LEU A 40 -6.83 -2.72 3.19
N ASP A 41 -5.98 -2.47 4.19
CA ASP A 41 -6.33 -2.64 5.59
C ASP A 41 -7.29 -1.52 6.04
N THR A 42 -8.38 -1.93 6.66
CA THR A 42 -9.45 -1.05 7.14
C THR A 42 -9.60 -1.09 8.66
N VAL A 43 -8.81 -1.93 9.34
CA VAL A 43 -9.02 -2.25 10.76
C VAL A 43 -8.38 -1.18 11.64
N GLU A 44 -7.06 -1.04 11.62
CA GLU A 44 -6.34 -0.23 12.62
C GLU A 44 -5.32 0.72 11.97
N PRO A 45 -5.54 2.05 12.06
CA PRO A 45 -4.70 3.06 11.40
C PRO A 45 -3.20 3.00 11.74
N CYS A 46 -2.82 2.51 12.92
CA CYS A 46 -1.41 2.38 13.30
C CYS A 46 -0.68 1.25 12.57
N TYR A 47 -1.39 0.25 12.06
CA TYR A 47 -0.83 -0.87 11.31
C TYR A 47 -0.93 -0.69 9.78
N THR A 48 -1.59 0.39 9.35
CA THR A 48 -1.65 0.81 7.95
C THR A 48 -0.32 1.45 7.50
N LEU A 49 -0.14 1.59 6.19
CA LEU A 49 0.97 2.31 5.56
C LEU A 49 0.92 3.82 5.82
N ARG A 50 -0.11 4.35 6.50
CA ARG A 50 -0.31 5.77 6.75
C ARG A 50 0.91 6.50 7.31
N PRO A 51 1.65 5.98 8.32
CA PRO A 51 2.85 6.63 8.83
C PRO A 51 4.02 6.59 7.84
N LEU A 52 4.07 5.56 7.00
CA LEU A 52 5.20 5.28 6.10
C LEU A 52 5.02 5.85 4.70
N LYS A 53 3.81 6.32 4.35
CA LYS A 53 3.45 6.68 2.97
C LYS A 53 4.47 7.63 2.32
N LYS A 54 4.86 8.71 3.02
CA LYS A 54 5.78 9.71 2.47
C LYS A 54 7.18 9.16 2.24
N ASP A 55 7.66 8.32 3.15
CA ASP A 55 8.98 7.71 3.05
C ASP A 55 9.02 6.68 1.90
N LEU A 56 7.94 5.90 1.75
CA LEU A 56 7.77 4.96 0.64
C LEU A 56 7.65 5.67 -0.71
N GLU A 57 6.94 6.80 -0.78
CA GLU A 57 6.89 7.66 -1.97
C GLU A 57 8.27 8.21 -2.35
N GLN A 58 9.10 8.61 -1.37
CA GLN A 58 10.48 9.07 -1.61
C GLN A 58 11.39 7.97 -2.17
N LEU A 59 11.08 6.70 -1.91
CA LEU A 59 11.76 5.54 -2.52
C LEU A 59 11.32 5.26 -3.96
N GLY A 60 10.40 6.06 -4.52
CA GLY A 60 9.91 5.95 -5.90
C GLY A 60 8.69 5.05 -6.06
N LEU A 61 8.07 4.60 -4.96
CA LEU A 61 6.81 3.84 -5.01
C LEU A 61 5.62 4.78 -5.22
N HIS A 62 4.61 4.32 -5.97
CA HIS A 62 3.30 4.96 -5.94
C HIS A 62 2.47 4.36 -4.80
N VAL A 63 2.22 5.12 -3.73
CA VAL A 63 1.53 4.59 -2.53
C VAL A 63 0.07 5.03 -2.46
N ILE A 64 -0.84 4.07 -2.44
CA ILE A 64 -2.28 4.30 -2.21
C ILE A 64 -2.60 3.97 -0.76
N ALA A 65 -2.48 4.98 0.09
CA ALA A 65 -2.87 4.93 1.50
C ALA A 65 -3.37 6.30 1.96
N TRP A 66 -4.01 6.32 3.12
CA TRP A 66 -4.30 7.55 3.85
C TRP A 66 -3.03 8.21 4.37
N GLU A 67 -2.99 9.54 4.40
CA GLU A 67 -2.02 10.31 5.18
C GLU A 67 -2.63 10.73 6.51
N THR A 68 -1.78 10.92 7.51
CA THR A 68 -2.23 11.28 8.87
C THR A 68 -3.04 12.56 8.94
N LYS A 69 -2.73 13.53 8.08
CA LYS A 69 -3.47 14.78 7.98
C LYS A 69 -4.85 14.64 7.32
N GLU A 70 -5.05 13.62 6.49
CA GLU A 70 -6.29 13.42 5.72
C GLU A 70 -7.38 12.71 6.53
N THR A 71 -7.00 12.10 7.65
CA THR A 71 -7.92 11.34 8.51
C THR A 71 -8.33 12.11 9.77
N VAL A 72 -8.00 13.40 9.87
CA VAL A 72 -8.41 14.23 11.00
C VAL A 72 -9.93 14.36 10.99
N GLY A 73 -10.58 14.01 12.11
CA GLY A 73 -12.03 14.05 12.25
C GLY A 73 -12.78 12.77 11.84
N LEU A 74 -12.08 11.74 11.33
CA LEU A 74 -12.68 10.43 11.02
C LEU A 74 -12.84 9.51 12.26
N GLY A 75 -12.32 9.93 13.42
CA GLY A 75 -12.31 9.11 14.64
C GLY A 75 -11.31 7.94 14.56
N GLU A 76 -11.32 7.06 15.57
CA GLU A 76 -10.48 5.83 15.59
C GLU A 76 -11.21 4.60 15.02
N ALA A 77 -12.49 4.73 14.68
CA ALA A 77 -13.33 3.63 14.24
C ALA A 77 -13.23 3.43 12.72
N GLY A 78 -12.34 2.52 12.29
CA GLY A 78 -12.28 1.96 10.94
C GLY A 78 -11.75 2.90 9.86
N CYS A 79 -10.75 2.45 9.10
CA CYS A 79 -10.26 3.18 7.93
C CYS A 79 -11.25 3.03 6.77
N VAL A 80 -11.83 4.15 6.30
CA VAL A 80 -12.67 4.19 5.10
C VAL A 80 -11.84 3.87 3.87
N ILE A 81 -12.38 3.14 2.89
CA ILE A 81 -11.68 2.87 1.63
C ILE A 81 -11.56 4.16 0.81
N LYS A 82 -10.32 4.55 0.43
CA LYS A 82 -10.10 5.64 -0.55
C LYS A 82 -10.66 5.25 -1.91
N GLY A 83 -11.23 6.21 -2.64
CA GLY A 83 -11.76 5.97 -3.99
C GLY A 83 -10.73 5.35 -4.96
N GLU A 84 -9.44 5.66 -4.79
CA GLU A 84 -8.35 5.09 -5.59
C GLU A 84 -8.12 3.59 -5.35
N MET A 85 -8.33 3.11 -4.12
CA MET A 85 -8.13 1.69 -3.76
C MET A 85 -9.08 0.79 -4.55
N ARG A 86 -10.33 1.23 -4.75
CA ARG A 86 -11.37 0.50 -5.50
C ARG A 86 -10.94 0.09 -6.91
N TRP A 87 -10.05 0.87 -7.53
CA TRP A 87 -9.64 0.66 -8.91
C TRP A 87 -8.15 0.32 -9.06
N VAL A 88 -7.49 -0.08 -7.98
CA VAL A 88 -6.03 -0.32 -7.96
C VAL A 88 -5.59 -1.28 -9.08
N LEU A 89 -6.34 -2.35 -9.33
CA LEU A 89 -6.03 -3.35 -10.36
C LEU A 89 -6.07 -2.82 -11.80
N ARG A 90 -6.65 -1.63 -12.04
CA ARG A 90 -6.66 -0.97 -13.34
C ARG A 90 -5.40 -0.14 -13.60
N ARG A 91 -4.55 0.07 -12.59
CA ARG A 91 -3.30 0.83 -12.74
C ARG A 91 -2.26 0.04 -13.55
N ARG A 92 -1.46 0.78 -14.32
CA ARG A 92 -0.32 0.24 -15.07
C ARG A 92 0.84 -0.10 -14.11
N GLY A 93 1.78 -0.90 -14.59
CA GLY A 93 2.91 -1.37 -13.79
C GLY A 93 2.52 -2.50 -12.83
N SER A 94 3.45 -2.82 -11.94
CA SER A 94 3.31 -3.84 -10.92
C SER A 94 2.50 -3.32 -9.73
N ILE A 95 1.75 -4.21 -9.09
CA ILE A 95 0.85 -3.88 -7.98
C ILE A 95 1.13 -4.83 -6.82
N ILE A 96 1.35 -4.26 -5.64
CA ILE A 96 1.48 -4.98 -4.37
C ILE A 96 0.38 -4.48 -3.44
N MET A 97 -0.34 -5.39 -2.78
CA MET A 97 -1.40 -5.08 -1.83
C MET A 97 -1.47 -6.08 -0.68
#